data_AF-A0A804LEE1-F1
#
_entry.id   AF-A0A804LEE1-F1
#
_cell.length_a   1.000
_cell.length_b   1.000
_cell.length_c   1.000
_cell.angle_alpha   90.00
_cell.angle_beta   90.00
_cell.angle_gamma   90.00
#
_symmetry.space_group_name_H-M   'P 1'
#
loop_
_entity.id
_entity.type
_entity.pdbx_description
1 polymer ?
#
loop_
_entity_poly.entity_id
_entity_poly.type
_entity_poly.pdbx_seq_one_letter_code
_entity_poly.pdbx_strand_id
1 'polypeptide(L)'
;MAMGATVRAAAADAMVTFLWVLCASALDVSIAAVTSYQGLQEGADHYALLVTTSLFSVLLFTFDLLYGVLGGASFNPTDFAASYSAGLDSPSLFSVALHFLA
;
A
#
# COMPACT_ATOMS: atom_id res chain seq x y z
N MET A 1 -5.46 -27.03 10.41
CA MET A 1 -4.97 -26.41 9.15
C MET A 1 -5.12 -24.89 9.13
N ALA A 2 -6.09 -24.27 9.82
CA ALA A 2 -6.34 -22.82 9.75
C ALA A 2 -5.19 -21.92 10.24
N MET A 3 -4.56 -22.24 11.38
CA MET A 3 -3.57 -21.37 12.02
C MET A 3 -2.39 -21.00 11.11
N GLY A 4 -1.80 -21.99 10.44
CA GLY A 4 -0.62 -21.77 9.59
C GLY A 4 -0.93 -20.88 8.37
N ALA A 5 -2.14 -20.99 7.81
CA ALA A 5 -2.59 -20.12 6.73
C ALA A 5 -2.74 -18.66 7.21
N THR A 6 -3.36 -18.45 8.39
CA THR A 6 -3.48 -17.10 8.98
C THR A 6 -2.13 -16.47 9.30
N VAL A 7 -1.18 -17.21 9.86
CA VAL A 7 0.16 -16.67 10.14
C VAL A 7 0.88 -16.30 8.85
N ARG A 8 0.73 -17.10 7.79
CA ARG A 8 1.33 -16.80 6.49
C ARG A 8 0.71 -15.56 5.84
N ALA A 9 -0.61 -15.42 5.91
CA ALA A 9 -1.32 -14.23 5.43
C ALA A 9 -0.86 -12.98 6.18
N ALA A 10 -0.74 -13.07 7.51
CA ALA A 10 -0.27 -11.94 8.31
C ALA A 10 1.20 -11.56 8.07
N ALA A 11 2.07 -12.55 7.85
CA ALA A 11 3.45 -12.27 7.47
C ALA A 11 3.54 -11.62 6.09
N ALA A 12 2.71 -12.09 5.14
CA ALA A 12 2.60 -11.47 3.82
C ALA A 12 2.08 -10.03 3.94
N ASP A 13 1.09 -9.77 4.80
CA ASP A 13 0.60 -8.43 5.07
C ASP A 13 1.72 -7.51 5.59
N ALA A 14 2.42 -7.94 6.64
CA ALA A 14 3.53 -7.18 7.24
C ALA A 14 4.63 -6.84 6.23
N MET A 15 5.03 -7.80 5.39
CA MET A 15 6.09 -7.61 4.41
C MET A 15 5.74 -6.55 3.37
N VAL A 16 4.49 -6.54 2.90
CA VAL A 16 4.08 -5.59 1.88
C VAL A 16 3.71 -4.25 2.49
N THR A 17 3.16 -4.20 3.71
CA THR A 17 3.03 -2.92 4.43
C THR A 17 4.40 -2.27 4.65
N PHE A 18 5.41 -3.07 5.03
CA PHE A 18 6.79 -2.57 5.12
C PHE A 18 7.30 -2.04 3.77
N LEU A 19 7.07 -2.78 2.68
CA LEU A 19 7.45 -2.35 1.34
C LEU A 19 6.71 -1.08 0.91
N TRP A 20 5.42 -0.96 1.24
CA TRP A 20 4.59 0.21 0.98
C TRP A 20 5.17 1.43 1.69
N VAL A 21 5.43 1.34 2.99
CA VAL A 21 6.00 2.44 3.76
C VAL A 21 7.38 2.83 3.22
N LEU A 22 8.21 1.84 2.87
CA LEU A 22 9.52 2.09 2.25
C LEU A 22 9.38 2.87 0.93
N CYS A 23 8.54 2.42 0.02
CA CYS A 23 8.33 3.08 -1.27
C CYS A 23 7.65 4.45 -1.12
N ALA A 24 6.63 4.56 -0.27
CA ALA A 24 5.91 5.81 -0.02
C ALA A 24 6.81 6.86 0.66
N SER A 25 7.74 6.45 1.52
CA SER A 25 8.73 7.38 2.09
C SER A 25 9.69 7.94 1.04
N ALA A 26 10.00 7.15 0.00
CA ALA A 26 10.88 7.55 -1.09
C ALA A 26 10.15 8.36 -2.19
N LEU A 27 8.81 8.41 -2.18
CA LEU A 27 8.03 9.12 -3.19
C LEU A 27 8.36 10.61 -3.22
N ASP A 28 8.47 11.27 -2.07
CA ASP A 28 8.73 12.71 -2.01
C ASP A 28 10.10 13.07 -2.61
N VAL A 29 11.14 12.32 -2.24
CA VAL A 29 12.48 12.43 -2.83
C VAL A 29 12.45 12.16 -4.33
N SER A 30 11.65 11.19 -4.79
CA SER A 30 11.51 10.86 -6.20
C SER A 30 10.82 11.97 -6.98
N ILE A 31 9.77 12.58 -6.42
CA ILE A 31 9.07 13.73 -6.99
C ILE A 31 10.06 14.89 -7.11
N ALA A 32 10.77 15.23 -6.03
CA ALA A 32 11.76 16.30 -6.02
C ALA A 32 12.85 16.08 -7.08
N ALA A 33 13.36 14.84 -7.20
CA ALA A 33 14.33 14.48 -8.23
C ALA A 33 13.78 14.73 -9.63
N VAL A 34 12.59 14.21 -9.97
CA VAL A 34 11.97 14.39 -11.29
C VAL A 34 11.72 15.87 -11.60
N THR A 35 11.20 16.64 -10.65
CA THR A 35 10.94 18.08 -10.85
C THR A 35 12.23 18.89 -10.99
N SER A 36 13.32 18.47 -10.34
CA SER A 36 14.62 19.14 -10.44
C SER A 36 15.24 19.02 -11.84
N TYR A 37 15.07 17.87 -12.51
CA TYR A 37 15.53 17.67 -13.88
C TYR A 37 14.80 18.55 -14.90
N GLN A 38 13.58 18.99 -14.58
CA GLN A 38 12.77 19.77 -15.50
C GLN A 38 12.97 21.29 -15.34
N GLY A 39 13.85 21.75 -14.45
CA GLY A 39 14.18 23.17 -14.30
C GLY A 39 12.95 24.04 -14.01
N LEU A 40 11.93 23.48 -13.34
CA LEU A 40 10.64 24.10 -13.11
C LEU A 40 10.77 25.26 -12.09
N GLN A 41 11.33 26.37 -12.55
CA GLN A 41 11.31 27.66 -11.88
C GLN A 41 9.96 28.34 -12.18
N GLU A 42 9.20 28.60 -11.11
CA GLU A 42 8.08 29.55 -11.01
C GLU A 42 6.98 29.44 -12.10
N GLY A 43 5.89 28.71 -11.79
CA GLY A 43 4.68 28.61 -12.62
C GLY A 43 4.20 27.18 -12.92
N ALA A 44 4.90 26.17 -12.39
CA ALA A 44 4.76 24.77 -12.75
C ALA A 44 3.88 23.92 -11.82
N ASP A 45 2.97 24.51 -11.03
CA ASP A 45 2.14 23.76 -10.08
C ASP A 45 1.39 22.58 -10.72
N HIS A 46 0.91 22.77 -11.96
CA HIS A 46 0.25 21.71 -12.72
C HIS A 46 1.17 20.53 -13.06
N TYR A 47 2.46 20.79 -13.30
CA TYR A 47 3.45 19.74 -13.58
C TYR A 47 3.79 18.95 -12.32
N ALA A 48 3.95 19.62 -11.18
CA ALA A 48 4.20 18.95 -9.90
C ALA A 48 3.05 18.01 -9.52
N LEU A 49 1.80 18.45 -9.73
CA LEU A 49 0.61 17.61 -9.57
C LEU A 49 0.62 16.41 -10.52
N LEU A 50 0.95 16.62 -11.80
CA LEU A 50 1.01 15.54 -12.79
C LEU A 50 2.08 14.50 -12.43
N VAL A 51 3.27 14.94 -12.03
CA VAL A 51 4.36 14.04 -11.59
C VAL A 51 3.95 13.26 -10.35
N THR A 52 3.43 13.95 -9.32
CA THR A 52 2.97 13.32 -8.07
C THR A 52 1.88 12.30 -8.34
N THR A 53 0.86 12.67 -9.10
CA THR A 53 -0.27 11.79 -9.43
C THR A 53 0.19 10.59 -10.24
N SER A 54 1.12 10.78 -11.19
CA SER A 54 1.64 9.70 -12.01
C SER A 54 2.46 8.70 -11.18
N LEU A 55 3.38 9.19 -10.35
CA LEU A 55 4.20 8.34 -9.49
C LEU A 55 3.35 7.60 -8.46
N PHE A 56 2.40 8.30 -7.83
CA PHE A 56 1.48 7.70 -6.87
C PHE A 56 0.56 6.66 -7.53
N SER A 57 0.05 6.94 -8.73
CA SER A 57 -0.77 5.99 -9.49
C SER A 57 0.01 4.73 -9.88
N VAL A 58 1.28 4.86 -10.29
CA VAL A 58 2.15 3.71 -10.58
C VAL A 58 2.39 2.89 -9.32
N LEU A 59 2.59 3.56 -8.19
CA LEU A 59 2.76 2.88 -6.91
C LEU A 59 1.49 2.11 -6.53
N LEU A 60 0.33 2.76 -6.49
CA LEU A 60 -0.94 2.11 -6.19
C LEU A 60 -1.21 0.92 -7.12
N PHE A 61 -1.01 1.07 -8.43
CA PHE A 61 -1.19 0.00 -9.39
C PHE A 61 -0.26 -1.20 -9.13
N THR A 62 0.99 -0.93 -8.75
CA THR A 62 1.96 -1.98 -8.40
C THR A 62 1.52 -2.76 -7.17
N PHE A 63 1.03 -2.07 -6.14
CA PHE A 63 0.57 -2.72 -4.90
C PHE A 63 -0.76 -3.46 -5.08
N ASP A 64 -1.65 -2.97 -5.94
CA ASP A 64 -2.88 -3.67 -6.31
C ASP A 64 -2.58 -5.00 -7.04
N LEU A 65 -1.58 -5.01 -7.93
CA LEU A 65 -1.09 -6.26 -8.51
C LEU A 65 -0.48 -7.20 -7.47
N LEU A 66 0.28 -6.68 -6.51
CA LEU A 66 0.79 -7.49 -5.40
C LEU A 66 -0.36 -8.11 -4.57
N TYR A 67 -1.40 -7.34 -4.29
CA TYR A 67 -2.60 -7.77 -3.55
C TYR A 67 -3.25 -8.98 -4.24
N GLY A 68 -3.47 -8.88 -5.55
CA GLY A 68 -4.04 -9.95 -6.35
C GLY A 68 -3.19 -11.23 -6.34
N VAL A 69 -1.86 -11.10 -6.43
CA VAL A 69 -0.94 -12.25 -6.41
C VAL A 69 -0.84 -12.90 -5.03
N LEU A 70 -0.92 -12.11 -3.95
CA LEU A 70 -0.84 -12.61 -2.57
C LEU A 70 -2.17 -13.18 -2.04
N GLY A 71 -3.24 -13.14 -2.84
CA GLY A 71 -4.49 -13.81 -2.53
C GLY A 71 -5.36 -13.06 -1.51
N GLY A 72 -5.34 -11.73 -1.54
CA GLY A 72 -6.24 -10.90 -0.72
C GLY A 72 -5.61 -10.30 0.54
N ALA A 73 -4.29 -10.33 0.67
CA ALA A 73 -3.56 -9.66 1.75
C ALA A 73 -3.68 -8.14 1.55
N SER A 74 -4.47 -7.43 2.36
CA SER A 74 -4.89 -6.04 2.08
C SER A 74 -3.84 -4.98 2.37
N PHE A 75 -2.75 -5.34 3.06
CA PHE A 75 -1.59 -4.46 3.33
C PHE A 75 -1.91 -3.13 4.00
N ASN A 76 -3.16 -2.97 4.45
CA ASN A 76 -3.72 -1.75 4.98
C ASN A 76 -4.80 -2.15 6.00
N PRO A 77 -4.57 -1.94 7.30
CA PRO A 77 -5.53 -2.31 8.34
C PRO A 77 -6.87 -1.59 8.18
N THR A 78 -6.89 -0.43 7.51
CA THR A 78 -8.13 0.29 7.18
C THR A 78 -9.00 -0.51 6.22
N ASP A 79 -8.38 -1.12 5.20
CA ASP A 79 -9.09 -1.85 4.16
C ASP A 79 -9.60 -3.20 4.70
N PHE A 80 -8.80 -3.84 5.55
CA PHE A 80 -9.22 -5.01 6.31
C PHE A 80 -10.38 -4.70 7.25
N ALA A 81 -10.31 -3.59 8.01
CA ALA A 81 -11.38 -3.16 8.90
C ALA A 81 -12.66 -2.78 8.14
N ALA A 82 -12.52 -2.11 6.98
CA ALA A 82 -13.64 -1.79 6.11
C ALA A 82 -14.32 -3.07 5.60
N SER A 83 -13.54 -4.02 5.09
CA SER A 83 -14.03 -5.32 4.58
C SER A 83 -14.74 -6.14 5.66
N TYR A 84 -14.17 -6.18 6.88
CA TYR A 84 -14.79 -6.79 8.05
C TYR A 84 -16.11 -6.10 8.41
N SER A 85 -16.14 -4.76 8.45
CA SER A 85 -17.34 -3.99 8.79
C SER A 85 -18.44 -4.10 7.74
N ALA A 86 -18.07 -4.25 6.46
CA ALA A 86 -18.99 -4.45 5.35
C ALA A 86 -19.53 -5.89 5.29
N GLY A 87 -19.01 -6.80 6.13
CA GLY A 87 -19.39 -8.21 6.13
C GLY A 87 -18.91 -8.97 4.89
N LEU A 88 -17.96 -8.41 4.14
CA LEU A 88 -17.35 -9.06 2.98
C LEU A 88 -16.42 -10.20 3.40
N ASP A 89 -15.91 -10.12 4.63
CA ASP A 89 -15.03 -11.12 5.22
C ASP A 89 -15.47 -11.46 6.66
N SER A 90 -15.31 -12.72 7.06
CA SER A 90 -15.66 -13.22 8.41
C SER A 90 -14.49 -13.92 9.13
N PRO A 91 -13.34 -13.23 9.31
CA PRO A 91 -12.19 -13.74 10.03
C PRO A 91 -12.48 -13.93 11.52
N SER A 92 -11.75 -14.87 12.13
CA SER A 92 -11.74 -15.00 13.60
C SER A 92 -11.08 -13.79 14.25
N LEU A 93 -11.48 -13.44 15.49
CA LEU A 93 -10.84 -12.34 16.25
C LEU A 93 -9.31 -12.52 16.36
N PHE A 94 -8.85 -13.78 16.41
CA PHE A 94 -7.42 -14.10 16.39
C PHE A 94 -6.75 -13.70 15.07
N SER A 95 -7.39 -13.97 13.93
CA SER A 95 -6.90 -13.55 12.62
C SER A 95 -6.87 -12.04 12.48
N VAL A 96 -7.89 -11.34 12.97
CA VAL A 96 -7.94 -9.87 12.97
C VAL A 96 -6.78 -9.29 13.78
N ALA A 97 -6.53 -9.84 14.97
CA ALA A 97 -5.45 -9.40 15.83
C ALA A 97 -4.07 -9.55 15.17
N LEU A 98 -3.85 -10.63 14.41
CA LEU A 98 -2.57 -10.83 13.72
C LEU A 98 -2.35 -9.82 12.58
N HIS A 99 -3.38 -9.49 11.81
CA HIS A 99 -3.26 -8.50 10.71
C HIS A 99 -3.10 -7.06 11.20
N PHE A 100 -3.62 -6.72 12.39
CA PHE A 100 -3.45 -5.38 12.99
C PHE A 100 -2.10 -5.16 13.69
N LEU A 101 -1.36 -6.23 13.98
CA LEU A 101 -0.02 -6.18 14.56
C LEU A 101 1.08 -6.08 13.49
N ALA A 102 0.73 -6.34 12.23
CA ALA A 102 1.57 -6.18 11.04
C ALA A 102 1.61 -4.70 10.62
#